data_AF-A0A5M4AMK8-F1
#
_entry.id   AF-A0A5M4AMK8-F1
#
_cell.length_a   1.000
_cell.length_b   1.000
_cell.length_c   1.000
_cell.angle_alpha   90.00
_cell.angle_beta   90.00
_cell.angle_gamma   90.00
#
_symmetry.space_group_name_H-M   'P 1'
#
loop_
_entity.id
_entity.type
_entity.pdbx_description
1 polymer ?
#
loop_
_entity_poly.entity_id
_entity_poly.type
_entity_poly.pdbx_seq_one_letter_code
_entity_poly.pdbx_strand_id
1 'polypeptide(L)'
;MNENLTKAKEAYERGDVDEVFSLLNNGEINEPDPEANMLLGMSYYKMQQWGNALNCFNSVTSVEPENKNAKGYIDMIQNILKFYHKEQYNP
;
A
#
# COMPACT_ATOMS: atom_id res chain seq x y z
N MET A 1 -14.50 15.46 -4.46
CA MET A 1 -14.25 14.06 -4.03
C MET A 1 -13.91 13.29 -5.29
N ASN A 2 -12.74 12.66 -5.35
CA ASN A 2 -12.29 11.95 -6.55
C ASN A 2 -13.15 10.69 -6.73
N GLU A 3 -13.95 10.64 -7.79
CA GLU A 3 -14.88 9.54 -8.07
C GLU A 3 -14.15 8.18 -8.15
N ASN A 4 -12.92 8.18 -8.69
CA ASN A 4 -12.12 6.98 -8.81
C ASN A 4 -11.65 6.46 -7.44
N LEU A 5 -11.33 7.34 -6.49
CA LEU A 5 -10.92 6.95 -5.15
C LEU A 5 -12.07 6.30 -4.37
N THR A 6 -13.29 6.80 -4.54
CA THR A 6 -14.49 6.19 -3.93
C THR A 6 -14.71 4.80 -4.51
N LYS A 7 -14.69 4.64 -5.84
CA LYS A 7 -14.84 3.33 -6.49
C LYS A 7 -13.72 2.36 -6.10
N ALA A 8 -12.49 2.86 -5.94
CA ALA A 8 -11.35 2.04 -5.53
C ALA A 8 -11.53 1.52 -4.10
N LYS A 9 -12.07 2.34 -3.18
CA LYS A 9 -12.44 1.87 -1.83
C LYS A 9 -13.46 0.74 -1.90
N GLU A 10 -14.52 0.92 -2.68
CA GLU A 10 -15.55 -0.12 -2.84
C GLU A 10 -14.98 -1.41 -3.46
N ALA A 11 -14.11 -1.29 -4.47
CA ALA A 11 -13.42 -2.43 -5.08
C ALA A 11 -12.53 -3.17 -4.06
N TYR A 12 -11.79 -2.43 -3.24
CA TYR A 12 -10.97 -3.00 -2.18
C TYR A 12 -11.80 -3.75 -1.13
N GLU A 13 -12.94 -3.19 -0.71
CA GLU A 13 -13.86 -3.87 0.22
C GLU A 13 -14.48 -5.14 -0.39
N ARG A 14 -14.68 -5.18 -1.72
CA ARG A 14 -15.06 -6.41 -2.45
C ARG A 14 -13.91 -7.42 -2.57
N GLY A 15 -12.67 -7.02 -2.26
CA GLY A 15 -11.47 -7.82 -2.47
C GLY A 15 -10.96 -7.82 -3.90
N ASP A 16 -11.51 -6.99 -4.78
CA ASP A 16 -11.09 -6.85 -6.17
C ASP A 16 -9.90 -5.89 -6.26
N VAL A 17 -8.71 -6.42 -5.96
CA VAL A 17 -7.47 -5.63 -5.98
C VAL A 17 -7.09 -5.19 -7.40
N ASP A 18 -7.47 -5.95 -8.42
CA ASP A 18 -7.17 -5.61 -9.82
C ASP A 18 -7.93 -4.35 -10.24
N GLU A 19 -9.20 -4.24 -9.85
CA GLU A 19 -10.00 -3.05 -10.07
C GLU A 19 -9.46 -1.84 -9.27
N VAL A 20 -8.94 -2.05 -8.04
CA VAL A 20 -8.26 -0.98 -7.28
C VAL A 20 -7.09 -0.40 -8.09
N PHE A 21 -6.23 -1.25 -8.65
CA PHE A 21 -5.13 -0.77 -9.48
C PHE A 21 -5.63 -0.11 -10.75
N SER A 22 -6.63 -0.66 -11.43
CA SER A 22 -7.17 -0.04 -12.65
C SER A 22 -7.75 1.35 -12.39
N LEU A 23 -8.31 1.60 -11.21
CA LEU A 23 -8.91 2.89 -10.85
C LEU A 23 -7.86 3.90 -10.37
N LEU A 24 -6.80 3.45 -9.70
CA LEU A 24 -5.80 4.31 -9.06
C LEU A 24 -4.48 4.44 -9.83
N ASN A 25 -4.19 3.54 -10.77
CA ASN A 25 -2.94 3.52 -11.56
C ASN A 25 -3.05 4.30 -12.88
N ASN A 26 -4.17 4.99 -13.09
CA ASN A 26 -4.30 5.98 -14.16
C ASN A 26 -3.43 7.16 -13.75
N GLY A 27 -2.39 7.49 -14.52
CA GLY A 27 -1.36 8.51 -14.21
C GLY A 27 -1.83 9.97 -14.01
N GLU A 28 -3.06 10.18 -13.53
CA GLU A 28 -3.68 11.44 -13.16
C GLU A 28 -3.49 11.81 -11.68
N ILE A 29 -3.03 10.89 -10.83
CA ILE A 29 -2.58 11.21 -9.47
C ILE A 29 -1.20 11.89 -9.57
N ASN A 30 -1.23 13.14 -10.03
CA ASN A 30 -0.05 13.99 -10.26
C ASN A 30 0.59 14.50 -8.95
N GLU A 31 -0.05 14.28 -7.81
CA GLU A 31 0.49 14.56 -6.49
C GLU A 31 0.22 13.36 -5.57
N PRO A 32 1.13 13.03 -4.64
CA PRO A 32 0.96 11.90 -3.73
C PRO A 32 -0.30 12.11 -2.86
N ASP A 33 -1.42 11.52 -3.28
CA ASP A 33 -2.64 11.41 -2.48
C ASP A 33 -2.38 10.35 -1.40
N PRO A 34 -2.32 10.73 -0.10
CA PRO A 34 -2.05 9.78 0.98
C PRO A 34 -3.11 8.69 1.07
N GLU A 35 -4.37 9.00 0.74
CA GLU A 35 -5.47 8.05 0.84
C GLU A 35 -5.43 7.04 -0.31
N ALA A 36 -5.16 7.51 -1.54
CA ALA A 36 -4.96 6.60 -2.69
C ALA A 36 -3.74 5.70 -2.48
N ASN A 37 -2.62 6.25 -1.99
CA ASN A 37 -1.43 5.47 -1.66
C ASN A 37 -1.68 4.47 -0.53
N MET A 38 -2.54 4.80 0.44
CA MET A 38 -2.93 3.87 1.49
C MET A 38 -3.64 2.65 0.93
N LEU A 39 -4.61 2.86 0.02
CA LEU A 39 -5.32 1.78 -0.67
C LEU A 39 -4.43 0.92 -1.56
N LEU A 40 -3.55 1.54 -2.34
CA LEU A 40 -2.56 0.82 -3.15
C LEU A 40 -1.63 -0.01 -2.26
N GLY A 41 -1.13 0.57 -1.17
CA GLY A 41 -0.27 -0.14 -0.21
C GLY A 41 -0.96 -1.34 0.42
N MET A 42 -2.23 -1.18 0.84
CA MET A 42 -3.04 -2.27 1.40
C MET A 42 -3.33 -3.36 0.36
N SER A 43 -3.54 -3.00 -0.90
CA SER A 43 -3.77 -3.94 -2.00
C SER A 43 -2.51 -4.74 -2.31
N TYR A 44 -1.35 -4.08 -2.43
CA TYR A 44 -0.06 -4.75 -2.59
C TYR A 44 0.28 -5.65 -1.39
N TYR A 45 -0.05 -5.21 -0.17
CA TYR A 45 0.13 -6.01 1.04
C TYR A 45 -0.69 -7.31 1.00
N LYS A 46 -1.96 -7.26 0.58
CA LYS A 46 -2.81 -8.44 0.38
C LYS A 46 -2.21 -9.41 -0.64
N MET A 47 -1.58 -8.87 -1.69
CA MET A 47 -0.88 -9.65 -2.72
C MET A 47 0.52 -10.13 -2.31
N GLN A 48 0.96 -9.84 -1.07
CA GLN A 48 2.30 -10.14 -0.57
C GLN A 48 3.43 -9.48 -1.38
N GLN A 49 3.10 -8.41 -2.12
CA GLN A 49 4.08 -7.60 -2.84
C GLN A 49 4.71 -6.58 -1.90
N TRP A 50 5.53 -7.08 -0.98
CA TRP A 50 6.07 -6.32 0.16
C TRP A 50 6.80 -5.04 -0.24
N GLY A 51 7.61 -5.07 -1.30
CA GLY A 51 8.35 -3.89 -1.77
C GLY A 51 7.44 -2.78 -2.28
N ASN A 52 6.44 -3.14 -3.10
CA ASN A 52 5.46 -2.18 -3.62
C ASN A 52 4.58 -1.60 -2.51
N ALA A 53 4.13 -2.47 -1.59
CA ALA A 53 3.36 -2.04 -0.43
C ALA A 53 4.15 -1.04 0.43
N LEU A 54 5.43 -1.33 0.69
CA LEU A 54 6.31 -0.47 1.48
C LEU A 54 6.51 0.90 0.83
N ASN A 55 6.71 0.95 -0.49
CA ASN A 55 6.83 2.21 -1.23
C ASN A 55 5.57 3.08 -1.09
N CYS A 56 4.38 2.48 -1.24
CA CYS A 56 3.11 3.18 -1.07
C CYS A 56 2.97 3.75 0.35
N PHE A 57 3.20 2.94 1.40
CA PHE A 57 3.08 3.43 2.79
C PHE A 57 4.13 4.48 3.14
N ASN A 58 5.36 4.36 2.63
CA ASN A 58 6.38 5.41 2.80
C ASN A 58 5.95 6.73 2.16
N SER A 59 5.29 6.69 0.99
CA SER A 59 4.71 7.88 0.36
C SER A 59 3.65 8.52 1.25
N VAL A 60 2.77 7.72 1.88
CA VAL A 60 1.78 8.22 2.86
C VAL A 60 2.49 8.93 4.02
N THR A 61 3.49 8.30 4.65
CA THR A 61 4.19 8.89 5.79
C THR A 61 5.06 10.09 5.45
N SER A 62 5.41 10.27 4.17
CA SER A 62 6.15 11.44 3.69
C SER A 62 5.27 12.69 3.64
N VAL A 63 3.96 12.52 3.43
CA VAL A 63 2.95 13.60 3.46
C VAL A 63 2.32 13.73 4.84
N GLU A 64 2.03 12.60 5.48
CA GLU A 64 1.41 12.49 6.81
C GLU A 64 2.32 11.72 7.78
N PRO A 65 3.34 12.37 8.37
CA PRO A 65 4.30 11.70 9.24
C PRO A 65 3.68 11.07 10.49
N GLU A 66 2.46 11.42 10.88
CA GLU A 66 1.76 10.87 12.05
C GLU A 66 0.73 9.79 11.70
N ASN A 67 0.63 9.38 10.42
CA ASN A 67 -0.32 8.35 10.00
C ASN A 67 0.03 6.98 10.63
N LYS A 68 -0.68 6.63 11.70
CA LYS A 68 -0.44 5.41 12.48
C LYS A 68 -0.71 4.13 11.68
N ASN A 69 -1.67 4.17 10.75
CA ASN A 69 -2.01 3.01 9.95
C ASN A 69 -0.86 2.68 8.99
N ALA A 70 -0.34 3.68 8.26
CA ALA A 70 0.79 3.49 7.35
C ALA A 70 2.04 2.98 8.09
N LYS A 71 2.36 3.57 9.25
CA LYS A 71 3.47 3.09 10.10
C LYS A 71 3.28 1.64 10.55
N GLY A 72 2.07 1.27 10.97
CA GLY A 72 1.77 -0.11 11.36
C GLY A 72 2.03 -1.11 10.25
N TYR A 73 1.62 -0.80 9.01
CA TYR A 73 1.92 -1.66 7.87
C TYR A 73 3.42 -1.70 7.52
N ILE A 74 4.12 -0.56 7.58
CA ILE A 74 5.58 -0.51 7.40
C ILE A 74 6.27 -1.45 8.38
N ASP A 75 5.93 -1.38 9.66
CA ASP A 75 6.51 -2.23 10.71
C ASP A 75 6.22 -3.72 10.46
N MET A 76 4.97 -4.06 10.07
CA MET A 76 4.61 -5.43 9.70
C MET A 76 5.44 -5.96 8.53
N ILE A 77 5.55 -5.17 7.45
CA ILE A 77 6.30 -5.55 6.25
C ILE A 77 7.78 -5.71 6.57
N GLN A 78 8.38 -4.79 7.31
CA GLN A 78 9.79 -4.87 7.71
C GLN A 78 10.06 -6.12 8.54
N ASN A 79 9.17 -6.48 9.45
CA ASN A 79 9.27 -7.73 10.20
C ASN A 79 9.21 -8.95 9.28
N ILE A 80 8.22 -9.00 8.37
CA ILE A 80 8.09 -10.08 7.38
C ILE A 80 9.40 -10.25 6.58
N LEU A 81 9.91 -9.17 6.00
CA LEU A 81 11.14 -9.19 5.20
C LEU A 81 12.37 -9.60 6.03
N LYS A 82 12.46 -9.15 7.28
CA LYS A 82 13.53 -9.55 8.21
C LYS A 82 13.52 -11.06 8.48
N PHE A 83 12.35 -11.68 8.64
CA PHE A 83 12.24 -13.13 8.81
C PHE A 83 12.64 -13.88 7.54
N TYR A 84 12.14 -13.47 6.37
CA TYR A 84 12.54 -14.06 5.09
C TYR A 84 14.05 -14.03 4.86
N HIS A 85 14.71 -12.92 5.20
CA HIS A 85 16.16 -12.81 5.08
C HIS A 85 16.89 -13.65 6.14
N LYS A 86 16.35 -13.83 7.35
CA LYS A 86 17.02 -14.63 8.37
C LYS A 86 17.04 -16.13 8.05
N GLU A 87 15.99 -16.64 7.40
CA GLU A 87 15.92 -18.07 7.01
C GLU A 87 16.84 -18.40 5.82
N GLN A 88 17.12 -17.45 4.93
CA GLN A 88 18.07 -17.65 3.82
C GLN A 88 19.54 -17.73 4.25
N TYR A 89 19.88 -17.27 5.47
CA TYR A 89 21.25 -17.21 5.98
C TYR A 89 21.47 -18.07 7.23
N ASN A 90 20.71 -19.15 7.40
CA ASN A 90 20.96 -20.14 8.43
C ASN A 90 21.59 -21.41 7.80
N PRO A 91 22.94 -21.46 7.64
CA PRO A 91 23.64 -22.66 7.17
C PRO A 91 23.56 -23.83 8.16
#